data_AF-A0A485KV36-F1
#
_entry.id   AF-A0A485KV36-F1
#
_cell.length_a   1.000
_cell.length_b   1.000
_cell.length_c   1.000
_cell.angle_alpha   90.00
_cell.angle_beta   90.00
_cell.angle_gamma   90.00
#
_symmetry.space_group_name_H-M   'P 1'
#
loop_
_entity.id
_entity.type
_entity.pdbx_description
1 polymer ?
#
loop_
_entity_poly.entity_id
_entity_poly.type
_entity_poly.pdbx_seq_one_letter_code
_entity_poly.pdbx_strand_id
1 'polypeptide(L)'
;MKQAGKAKADAAAASTSAAPIFLQKTYTLFENAPPAIACWANNGTTVVIKDPDEFAKSMLPKYFKHNNFASFVRQLNFYGFRKYKKDDILIHEDEATKNWWEFYHEKFLRSAPELMTQIRRKTYSEGTGGAETQEKEEVEVLKAQVSTLQTQLEQVTSQITSLTEVVTTLIKNKRRPSSSLGDGDLKRFKSER
;
A
#
# COMPACT_ATOMS: atom_id res chain seq x y z
N MET A 1 -61.58 -24.47 7.49
CA MET A 1 -60.25 -25.10 7.61
C MET A 1 -59.52 -24.97 6.28
N LYS A 2 -58.32 -24.38 6.35
CA LYS A 2 -57.16 -24.46 5.43
C LYS A 2 -57.26 -23.93 3.98
N GLN A 3 -56.66 -22.76 3.79
CA GLN A 3 -56.03 -22.27 2.55
C GLN A 3 -54.66 -22.93 2.31
N ALA A 4 -54.23 -22.97 1.03
CA ALA A 4 -52.88 -22.70 0.48
C ALA A 4 -52.83 -23.31 -0.94
N GLY A 5 -52.57 -22.61 -2.06
CA GLY A 5 -51.68 -21.47 -2.25
C GLY A 5 -50.26 -21.96 -2.60
N LYS A 6 -50.08 -22.67 -3.72
CA LYS A 6 -48.78 -23.19 -4.16
C LYS A 6 -48.03 -22.11 -4.95
N ALA A 7 -47.19 -21.36 -4.23
CA ALA A 7 -46.23 -20.43 -4.83
C ALA A 7 -45.14 -21.20 -5.58
N LYS A 8 -44.89 -20.80 -6.83
CA LYS A 8 -43.77 -21.20 -7.66
C LYS A 8 -42.58 -20.33 -7.22
N ALA A 9 -41.67 -20.90 -6.45
CA ALA A 9 -40.42 -20.23 -6.09
C ALA A 9 -39.38 -20.47 -7.19
N ASP A 10 -38.91 -19.37 -7.77
CA ASP A 10 -37.70 -19.29 -8.58
C ASP A 10 -36.50 -19.82 -7.79
N ALA A 11 -36.12 -21.07 -8.06
CA ALA A 11 -34.82 -21.62 -7.71
C ALA A 11 -33.83 -21.17 -8.78
N ALA A 12 -33.28 -19.96 -8.61
CA ALA A 12 -32.10 -19.52 -9.34
C ALA A 12 -30.97 -20.52 -9.10
N ALA A 13 -30.45 -21.07 -10.20
CA ALA A 13 -29.46 -22.12 -10.24
C ALA A 13 -28.19 -21.75 -9.45
N ALA A 14 -28.02 -22.34 -8.27
CA ALA A 14 -26.72 -22.46 -7.64
C ALA A 14 -25.93 -23.54 -8.40
N SER A 15 -25.08 -23.10 -9.33
CA SER A 15 -24.04 -23.96 -9.86
C SER A 15 -23.11 -24.34 -8.71
N THR A 16 -22.93 -25.63 -8.47
CA THR A 16 -21.94 -26.16 -7.53
C THR A 16 -20.54 -25.85 -8.08
N SER A 17 -20.10 -24.61 -7.95
CA SER A 17 -18.87 -24.12 -8.58
C SER A 17 -17.67 -24.52 -7.71
N ALA A 18 -17.08 -25.67 -8.01
CA ALA A 18 -15.79 -26.05 -7.43
C ALA A 18 -14.74 -24.96 -7.70
N ALA A 19 -13.85 -24.72 -6.73
CA ALA A 19 -12.78 -23.74 -6.88
C ALA A 19 -11.90 -24.07 -8.09
N PRO A 20 -11.30 -23.08 -8.76
CA PRO A 20 -10.34 -23.32 -9.83
C PRO A 20 -9.28 -24.37 -9.46
N ILE A 21 -8.98 -25.31 -10.37
CA ILE A 21 -8.04 -26.43 -10.12
C ILE A 21 -6.68 -25.94 -9.64
N PHE A 22 -6.20 -24.80 -10.18
CA PHE A 22 -4.96 -24.18 -9.72
C PHE A 22 -4.99 -23.90 -8.22
N LEU A 23 -6.07 -23.29 -7.71
CA LEU A 23 -6.20 -22.92 -6.30
C LEU A 23 -6.32 -24.15 -5.40
N GLN A 24 -7.09 -25.16 -5.83
CA GLN A 24 -7.17 -26.43 -5.09
C GLN A 24 -5.78 -27.07 -4.94
N LYS A 25 -5.00 -27.11 -6.04
CA LYS A 25 -3.64 -27.65 -6.02
C LYS A 25 -2.69 -26.83 -5.17
N THR A 26 -2.78 -25.50 -5.27
CA THR A 26 -1.98 -24.59 -4.45
C THR A 26 -2.27 -24.77 -2.97
N TYR A 27 -3.54 -24.90 -2.59
CA TYR A 27 -3.95 -25.18 -1.20
C TYR A 27 -3.33 -26.49 -0.70
N THR A 28 -3.51 -27.58 -1.44
CA THR A 28 -2.94 -28.88 -1.08
C THR A 28 -1.42 -28.85 -1.05
N LEU A 29 -0.78 -28.08 -1.94
CA LEU A 29 0.67 -27.90 -1.96
C LEU A 29 1.15 -27.31 -0.64
N PHE A 30 0.57 -26.19 -0.18
CA PHE A 30 0.98 -25.55 1.08
C PHE A 30 0.61 -26.36 2.33
N GLU A 31 -0.43 -27.19 2.28
CA GLU A 31 -0.78 -28.09 3.38
C GLU A 31 0.22 -29.24 3.55
N ASN A 32 0.85 -29.69 2.45
CA ASN A 32 1.79 -30.82 2.45
C ASN A 32 3.25 -30.40 2.23
N ALA A 33 3.54 -29.11 2.16
CA ALA A 33 4.89 -28.61 1.97
C ALA A 33 5.71 -28.76 3.26
N PRO A 34 7.00 -29.13 3.17
CA PRO A 34 7.91 -29.04 4.30
C PRO A 34 8.01 -27.57 4.78
N PRO A 35 7.87 -27.28 6.09
CA PRO A 35 7.88 -25.92 6.62
C PRO A 35 9.16 -25.12 6.34
N ALA A 36 10.25 -25.80 5.99
CA ALA A 36 11.51 -25.19 5.56
C ALA A 36 11.44 -24.61 4.14
N ILE A 37 10.60 -25.16 3.27
CA ILE A 37 10.45 -24.76 1.86
C ILE A 37 9.29 -23.78 1.71
N ALA A 38 8.11 -24.17 2.20
CA ALA A 38 6.89 -23.37 2.11
C ALA A 38 5.92 -23.71 3.23
N CYS A 39 5.16 -22.73 3.72
CA CYS A 39 4.18 -22.94 4.78
C CYS A 39 3.09 -21.85 4.77
N TRP A 40 1.99 -22.14 5.46
CA TRP A 40 1.05 -21.12 5.88
C TRP A 40 1.65 -20.23 6.99
N ALA A 41 1.35 -18.93 6.97
CA ALA A 41 1.73 -17.97 8.00
C ALA A 41 0.50 -17.15 8.44
N ASN A 42 0.68 -16.28 9.43
CA ASN A 42 -0.35 -15.40 9.99
C ASN A 42 -1.67 -16.16 10.29
N ASN A 43 -1.55 -17.29 11.00
CA ASN A 43 -2.67 -18.19 11.32
C ASN A 43 -3.44 -18.72 10.11
N GLY A 44 -2.78 -18.87 8.95
CA GLY A 44 -3.38 -19.40 7.73
C GLY A 44 -4.03 -18.36 6.83
N THR A 45 -3.71 -17.07 7.02
CA THR A 45 -4.20 -15.98 6.16
C THR A 45 -3.22 -15.65 5.03
N THR A 46 -1.95 -16.01 5.19
CA THR A 46 -0.90 -15.81 4.19
C THR A 46 -0.17 -17.12 3.91
N VAL A 47 0.47 -17.20 2.74
CA VAL A 47 1.35 -18.30 2.36
C VAL A 47 2.76 -17.78 2.13
N VAL A 48 3.75 -18.48 2.66
CA VAL A 48 5.17 -18.09 2.61
C VAL A 48 5.95 -19.16 1.88
N ILE A 49 6.81 -18.74 0.96
CA ILE A 49 7.78 -19.55 0.25
C ILE A 49 9.15 -19.06 0.68
N LYS A 50 9.89 -19.89 1.42
CA LYS A 50 11.16 -19.52 2.04
C LYS A 50 12.35 -19.74 1.10
N ASP A 51 12.27 -20.80 0.30
CA ASP A 51 13.27 -21.14 -0.72
C ASP A 51 12.58 -21.30 -2.09
N PRO A 52 12.61 -20.25 -2.94
CA PRO A 52 11.98 -20.29 -4.26
C PRO A 52 12.58 -21.34 -5.20
N ASP A 53 13.89 -21.59 -5.11
CA ASP A 53 14.61 -22.50 -5.99
C ASP A 53 14.30 -23.95 -5.65
N GLU A 54 14.32 -24.29 -4.36
CA GLU A 54 13.95 -25.62 -3.89
C GLU A 54 12.44 -25.88 -4.07
N PHE A 55 11.60 -24.87 -3.83
CA PHE A 55 10.15 -24.94 -4.10
C PHE A 55 9.87 -25.24 -5.57
N ALA A 56 10.57 -24.55 -6.47
CA ALA A 56 10.47 -24.73 -7.90
C ALA A 56 10.83 -26.17 -8.33
N LYS A 57 11.91 -26.73 -7.78
CA LYS A 57 12.43 -28.05 -8.14
C LYS A 57 11.63 -29.20 -7.51
N SER A 58 11.31 -29.11 -6.22
CA SER A 58 10.78 -30.26 -5.45
C SER A 58 9.26 -30.24 -5.28
N MET A 59 8.64 -29.06 -5.25
CA MET A 59 7.20 -28.90 -4.97
C MET A 59 6.40 -28.74 -6.26
N LEU A 60 6.78 -27.82 -7.15
CA LEU A 60 5.98 -27.54 -8.34
C LEU A 60 5.72 -28.77 -9.24
N PRO A 61 6.70 -29.65 -9.54
CA PRO A 61 6.46 -30.82 -10.40
C PRO A 61 5.47 -31.85 -9.81
N LYS A 62 5.27 -31.86 -8.49
CA LYS A 62 4.32 -32.77 -7.82
C LYS A 62 2.87 -32.36 -8.04
N TYR A 63 2.62 -31.05 -8.20
CA TYR A 63 1.27 -30.50 -8.29
C TYR A 63 0.96 -29.92 -9.69
N PHE A 64 1.97 -29.42 -10.39
CA PHE A 64 1.88 -28.73 -11.67
C PHE A 64 2.79 -29.38 -12.72
N LYS A 65 2.49 -29.16 -14.01
CA LYS A 65 3.25 -29.74 -15.13
C LYS A 65 4.50 -28.93 -15.49
N HIS A 66 5.05 -28.17 -14.56
CA HIS A 66 6.24 -27.34 -14.74
C HIS A 66 6.96 -27.17 -13.39
N ASN A 67 8.24 -26.80 -13.45
CA ASN A 67 9.05 -26.42 -12.30
C ASN A 67 9.35 -24.90 -12.26
N ASN A 68 8.70 -24.09 -13.12
CA ASN A 68 9.02 -22.68 -13.22
C ASN A 68 8.29 -21.85 -12.15
N PHE A 69 9.05 -21.24 -11.23
CA PHE A 69 8.52 -20.37 -10.17
C PHE A 69 7.78 -19.15 -10.72
N ALA A 70 8.32 -18.47 -11.72
CA ALA A 70 7.68 -17.29 -12.32
C ALA A 70 6.32 -17.63 -12.95
N SER A 71 6.17 -18.84 -13.51
CA SER A 71 4.88 -19.32 -14.01
C SER A 71 3.86 -19.52 -12.89
N PHE A 72 4.30 -20.06 -11.75
CA PHE A 72 3.45 -20.19 -10.56
C PHE A 72 3.02 -18.82 -10.01
N VAL A 73 3.97 -17.88 -9.87
CA VAL A 73 3.67 -16.50 -9.43
C VAL A 73 2.71 -15.81 -10.41
N ARG A 74 2.87 -16.00 -11.71
CA ARG A 74 1.95 -15.45 -12.71
C ARG A 74 0.53 -15.99 -12.53
N GLN A 75 0.37 -17.28 -12.23
CA GLN A 75 -0.94 -17.84 -11.92
C GLN A 75 -1.53 -17.21 -10.65
N LEU A 76 -0.75 -17.08 -9.57
CA LEU A 76 -1.18 -16.35 -8.36
C LEU A 76 -1.68 -14.93 -8.71
N ASN A 77 -0.93 -14.18 -9.51
CA ASN A 77 -1.32 -12.83 -9.93
C ASN A 77 -2.64 -12.82 -10.72
N PHE A 78 -2.86 -13.80 -11.61
CA PHE A 78 -4.13 -13.94 -12.33
C PHE A 78 -5.32 -14.23 -11.42
N TYR A 79 -5.11 -14.81 -10.24
CA TYR A 79 -6.16 -15.00 -9.23
C TYR A 79 -6.19 -13.88 -8.18
N GLY A 80 -5.46 -12.79 -8.40
CA GLY A 80 -5.52 -11.61 -7.54
C GLY A 80 -4.73 -11.69 -6.24
N PHE A 81 -3.82 -12.66 -6.10
CA PHE A 81 -2.91 -12.70 -4.97
C PHE A 81 -1.99 -11.49 -5.00
N ARG A 82 -1.70 -10.95 -3.82
CA ARG A 82 -0.80 -9.82 -3.63
C ARG A 82 0.42 -10.25 -2.82
N LYS A 83 1.58 -9.69 -3.16
CA LYS A 83 2.79 -9.88 -2.35
C LYS A 83 2.60 -9.14 -1.03
N TYR A 84 2.71 -9.85 0.09
CA TYR A 84 2.68 -9.25 1.41
C TYR A 84 3.97 -8.45 1.59
N LYS A 85 3.83 -7.17 1.94
CA LYS A 85 4.96 -6.31 2.29
C LYS A 85 4.95 -6.21 3.81
N LYS A 86 6.01 -6.69 4.45
CA LYS A 86 6.24 -6.42 5.86
C LYS A 86 6.57 -4.94 5.95
N ASP A 87 5.81 -4.15 6.72
CA ASP A 87 6.15 -2.75 6.91
C ASP A 87 7.56 -2.66 7.48
N ASP A 88 8.48 -2.04 6.75
CA ASP A 88 9.94 -1.95 6.99
C ASP A 88 10.32 -1.27 8.31
N ILE A 89 9.35 -0.94 9.18
CA ILE A 89 9.53 0.08 10.20
C ILE A 89 10.31 -0.44 11.41
N LEU A 90 10.25 -1.72 11.78
CA LEU A 90 10.99 -2.21 12.94
C LEU A 90 11.35 -3.70 12.80
N ILE A 91 12.59 -4.01 13.20
CA ILE A 91 13.20 -5.33 13.46
C ILE A 91 14.17 -5.77 12.36
N HIS A 92 15.47 -5.60 12.68
CA HIS A 92 16.62 -6.38 12.20
C HIS A 92 16.24 -7.50 11.21
N GLU A 93 16.41 -7.25 9.92
CA GLU A 93 16.32 -8.30 8.90
C GLU A 93 17.43 -9.32 9.18
N ASP A 94 17.05 -10.46 9.73
CA ASP A 94 17.86 -11.66 9.64
C ASP A 94 18.00 -11.96 8.14
N GLU A 95 19.24 -11.99 7.61
CA GLU A 95 19.53 -12.19 6.18
C GLU A 95 18.79 -13.42 5.60
N ALA A 96 18.48 -14.39 6.46
CA ALA A 96 17.72 -15.59 6.14
C ALA A 96 16.25 -15.33 5.72
N THR A 97 15.64 -14.23 6.16
CA THR A 97 14.21 -13.91 5.90
C THR A 97 14.01 -12.98 4.70
N LYS A 98 15.08 -12.30 4.26
CA LYS A 98 15.08 -11.34 3.16
C LYS A 98 14.65 -11.94 1.82
N ASN A 99 14.88 -13.23 1.62
CA ASN A 99 14.56 -13.91 0.36
C ASN A 99 13.19 -14.61 0.35
N TRP A 100 12.37 -14.42 1.40
CA TRP A 100 11.07 -15.06 1.48
C TRP A 100 10.04 -14.35 0.60
N TRP A 101 9.14 -15.15 0.04
CA TRP A 101 8.01 -14.70 -0.75
C TRP A 101 6.73 -14.99 -0.01
N GLU A 102 6.12 -13.95 0.55
CA GLU A 102 4.83 -14.04 1.20
C GLU A 102 3.73 -13.48 0.29
N PHE A 103 2.64 -14.25 0.15
CA PHE A 103 1.47 -13.87 -0.63
C PHE A 103 0.21 -13.96 0.23
N TYR A 104 -0.72 -13.05 -0.03
CA TYR A 104 -2.04 -13.05 0.59
C TYR A 104 -3.15 -12.93 -0.45
N HIS A 105 -4.32 -13.47 -0.10
CA HIS A 105 -5.58 -13.22 -0.79
C HIS A 105 -6.74 -13.38 0.21
N GLU A 106 -7.68 -12.44 0.23
CA GLU A 106 -8.77 -12.36 1.23
C GLU A 106 -9.59 -13.66 1.36
N LYS A 107 -9.79 -14.35 0.24
CA LYS A 107 -10.60 -15.58 0.14
C LYS A 107 -9.78 -16.87 0.05
N PHE A 108 -8.46 -16.79 0.19
CA PHE A 108 -7.58 -17.97 0.20
C PHE A 108 -7.06 -18.17 1.62
N LEU A 109 -7.89 -18.81 2.45
CA LEU A 109 -7.63 -18.98 3.88
C LEU A 109 -7.53 -20.46 4.22
N ARG A 110 -6.57 -20.83 5.07
CA ARG A 110 -6.42 -22.20 5.56
C ARG A 110 -7.64 -22.68 6.34
N SER A 111 -8.26 -21.78 7.11
CA SER A 111 -9.42 -22.10 7.96
C SER A 111 -10.74 -22.22 7.17
N ALA A 112 -10.80 -21.65 5.97
CA ALA A 112 -12.04 -21.50 5.18
C ALA A 112 -11.79 -21.82 3.69
N PRO A 113 -11.49 -23.09 3.34
CA PRO A 113 -11.20 -23.48 1.96
C PRO A 113 -12.38 -23.30 1.00
N GLU A 114 -13.61 -23.26 1.50
CA GLU A 114 -14.83 -23.04 0.71
C GLU A 114 -14.86 -21.64 0.05
N LEU A 115 -14.19 -20.65 0.64
CA LEU A 115 -14.10 -19.30 0.09
C LEU A 115 -13.32 -19.26 -1.22
N MET A 116 -12.45 -20.26 -1.48
CA MET A 116 -11.70 -20.37 -2.73
C MET A 116 -12.61 -20.50 -3.96
N THR A 117 -13.85 -20.98 -3.78
CA THR A 117 -14.83 -21.08 -4.87
C THR A 117 -15.22 -19.72 -5.45
N GLN A 118 -15.05 -18.65 -4.68
CA GLN A 118 -15.36 -17.29 -5.08
C GLN A 118 -14.18 -16.58 -5.77
N ILE A 119 -13.00 -17.20 -5.79
CA ILE A 119 -11.82 -16.61 -6.43
C ILE A 119 -11.92 -16.87 -7.94
N ARG A 120 -11.95 -15.79 -8.72
CA ARG A 120 -12.06 -15.83 -10.17
C ARG A 120 -10.73 -15.43 -10.82
N ARG A 121 -10.40 -16.11 -11.92
CA ARG A 121 -9.25 -15.75 -12.73
C ARG A 121 -9.55 -14.46 -13.49
N LYS A 122 -8.66 -13.48 -13.38
CA LYS A 122 -8.64 -12.29 -14.25
C LYS A 122 -8.31 -12.75 -15.67
N THR A 123 -9.27 -12.67 -16.59
CA THR A 123 -9.07 -12.89 -18.03
C THR A 123 -8.95 -11.53 -18.71
N TYR A 124 -8.06 -11.41 -19.70
CA TYR A 124 -7.91 -10.17 -20.49
C TYR A 124 -9.17 -9.84 -21.32
N SER A 125 -10.17 -10.72 -21.37
CA SER A 125 -11.41 -10.57 -22.15
C SER A 125 -12.63 -10.14 -21.32
N GLU A 126 -12.61 -10.25 -20.00
CA GLU A 126 -13.68 -9.76 -19.13
C GLU A 126 -13.08 -8.89 -18.02
N GLY A 127 -13.02 -7.58 -18.26
CA GLY A 127 -12.88 -6.59 -17.20
C GLY A 127 -11.45 -6.25 -16.76
N THR A 128 -10.55 -5.94 -17.69
CA THR A 128 -9.35 -5.10 -17.45
C THR A 128 -9.71 -3.62 -17.18
N GLY A 129 -10.71 -3.39 -16.34
CA GLY A 129 -11.16 -2.05 -15.97
C GLY A 129 -11.46 -1.87 -14.48
N GLY A 130 -11.37 -2.92 -13.65
CA GLY A 130 -11.73 -2.83 -12.23
C GLY A 130 -10.53 -2.68 -11.29
N ALA A 131 -9.65 -3.70 -11.24
CA ALA A 131 -8.61 -3.77 -10.20
C ALA A 131 -7.32 -2.99 -10.54
N GLU A 132 -6.88 -3.01 -11.80
CA GLU A 132 -5.75 -2.16 -12.24
C GLU A 132 -6.17 -0.69 -12.32
N THR A 133 -7.45 -0.41 -12.63
CA THR A 133 -8.02 0.94 -12.56
C THR A 133 -8.11 1.41 -11.12
N GLN A 134 -8.57 0.60 -10.16
CA GLN A 134 -8.61 1.00 -8.75
C GLN A 134 -7.22 1.29 -8.18
N GLU A 135 -6.23 0.42 -8.38
CA GLU A 135 -4.87 0.71 -7.90
C GLU A 135 -4.26 1.92 -8.62
N LYS A 136 -4.50 2.10 -9.92
CA LYS A 136 -4.00 3.25 -10.67
C LYS A 136 -4.72 4.56 -10.27
N GLU A 137 -6.02 4.50 -10.01
CA GLU A 137 -6.86 5.61 -9.56
C GLU A 137 -6.51 5.99 -8.11
N GLU A 138 -6.30 5.03 -7.22
CA GLU A 138 -5.78 5.26 -5.87
C GLU A 138 -4.38 5.89 -5.91
N VAL A 139 -3.47 5.39 -6.75
CA VAL A 139 -2.13 5.97 -6.93
C VAL A 139 -2.20 7.38 -7.53
N GLU A 140 -3.11 7.64 -8.45
CA GLU A 140 -3.31 8.95 -9.07
C GLU A 140 -3.89 9.97 -8.07
N VAL A 141 -4.86 9.55 -7.26
CA VAL A 141 -5.41 10.34 -6.14
C VAL A 141 -4.34 10.62 -5.09
N LEU A 142 -3.56 9.61 -4.69
CA LEU A 142 -2.45 9.78 -3.74
C LEU A 142 -1.40 10.74 -4.29
N LYS A 143 -1.07 10.66 -5.58
CA LYS A 143 -0.12 11.57 -6.24
C LYS A 143 -0.66 13.01 -6.27
N ALA A 144 -1.95 13.19 -6.52
CA ALA A 144 -2.59 14.50 -6.46
C ALA A 144 -2.60 15.09 -5.02
N GLN A 145 -2.83 14.26 -4.00
CA GLN A 145 -2.72 14.67 -2.60
C GLN A 145 -1.30 15.08 -2.23
N VAL A 146 -0.28 14.31 -2.64
CA VAL A 146 1.13 14.64 -2.39
C VAL A 146 1.51 15.97 -3.04
N SER A 147 1.08 16.22 -4.29
CA SER A 147 1.30 17.49 -4.97
C SER A 147 0.69 18.67 -4.20
N THR A 148 -0.55 18.50 -3.72
CA THR A 148 -1.24 19.51 -2.92
C THR A 148 -0.51 19.80 -1.61
N LEU A 149 -0.06 18.75 -0.92
CA LEU A 149 0.73 18.88 0.32
C LEU A 149 2.09 19.54 0.07
N GLN A 150 2.75 19.26 -1.06
CA GLN A 150 3.98 19.94 -1.46
C GLN A 150 3.77 21.45 -1.64
N THR A 151 2.70 21.87 -2.35
CA THR A 151 2.36 23.29 -2.50
C THR A 151 2.05 23.95 -1.15
N GLN A 152 1.35 23.25 -0.25
CA GLN A 152 1.09 23.77 1.10
C GLN A 152 2.38 23.96 1.91
N LEU A 153 3.34 23.02 1.82
CA LEU A 153 4.64 23.15 2.48
C LEU A 153 5.44 24.36 1.96
N GLU A 154 5.44 24.59 0.64
CA GLU A 154 6.08 25.76 0.04
C GLU A 154 5.46 27.07 0.54
N GLN A 155 4.13 27.12 0.61
CA GLN A 155 3.40 28.28 1.11
C GLN A 155 3.71 28.55 2.58
N VAL A 156 3.71 27.51 3.43
CA VAL A 156 4.07 27.65 4.86
C VAL A 156 5.51 28.12 5.00
N THR A 157 6.43 27.59 4.19
CA THR A 157 7.84 28.01 4.19
C THR A 157 7.99 29.48 3.81
N SER A 158 7.24 29.95 2.81
CA SER A 158 7.19 31.37 2.42
C SER A 158 6.69 32.26 3.57
N GLN A 159 5.62 31.86 4.24
CA GLN A 159 5.09 32.59 5.40
C GLN A 159 6.11 32.66 6.55
N ILE A 160 6.79 31.56 6.85
CA ILE A 160 7.86 31.53 7.87
C ILE A 160 8.97 32.51 7.48
N THR A 161 9.34 32.57 6.21
CA THR A 161 10.39 33.48 5.72
C THR A 161 9.98 34.94 5.90
N SER A 162 8.77 35.31 5.48
CA SER A 162 8.26 36.68 5.65
C SER A 162 8.12 37.08 7.12
N LEU A 163 7.62 36.17 7.97
CA LEU A 163 7.54 36.43 9.42
C LEU A 163 8.94 36.61 10.02
N THR A 164 9.92 35.81 9.58
CA THR A 164 11.32 35.93 10.00
C THR A 164 11.90 37.29 9.61
N GLU A 165 11.59 37.79 8.41
CA GLU A 165 12.02 39.12 7.96
C GLU A 165 11.38 40.25 8.78
N VAL A 166 10.08 40.15 9.08
CA VAL A 166 9.37 41.13 9.92
C VAL A 166 9.97 41.15 11.33
N VAL A 167 10.16 39.99 11.95
CA VAL A 167 10.80 39.88 13.28
C VAL A 167 12.21 40.46 13.26
N THR A 168 13.00 40.15 12.23
CA THR A 168 14.35 40.69 12.06
C THR A 168 14.34 42.21 11.94
N THR A 169 13.37 42.76 11.20
CA THR A 169 13.22 44.21 11.01
C THR A 169 12.78 44.90 12.30
N LEU A 170 11.87 44.30 13.07
CA LEU A 170 11.44 44.82 14.37
C LEU A 170 12.57 44.78 15.40
N ILE A 171 13.39 43.72 15.42
CA ILE A 171 14.58 43.64 16.27
C ILE A 171 15.60 44.71 15.89
N LYS A 172 15.81 44.97 14.58
CA LYS A 172 16.70 46.04 14.09
C LYS A 172 16.17 47.45 14.42
N ASN A 173 14.87 47.69 14.26
CA ASN A 173 14.27 49.00 14.55
C ASN A 173 14.22 49.30 16.05
N LYS A 174 13.98 48.30 16.91
CA LYS A 174 14.01 48.47 18.37
C LYS A 174 15.42 48.76 18.92
N ARG A 175 16.47 48.56 18.12
CA ARG A 175 17.87 48.87 18.44
C ARG A 175 18.34 50.23 17.92
N ARG A 176 17.52 51.03 17.22
CA ARG A 176 17.89 52.42 16.89
C ARG A 176 17.63 53.33 18.10
N PRO A 177 18.66 53.97 18.69
CA PRO A 177 18.43 54.99 19.70
C PRO A 177 17.79 56.21 19.00
N SER A 178 16.71 56.74 19.59
CA SER A 178 16.07 57.98 19.14
C SER A 178 17.05 59.14 19.25
N SER A 179 17.52 59.68 18.13
CA SER A 179 18.24 60.95 18.10
C SER A 179 17.63 61.88 17.04
N SER A 180 16.75 62.77 17.50
CA SER A 180 16.25 63.98 16.82
C SER A 180 15.28 64.64 17.80
N LEU A 181 15.27 65.94 18.13
CA LEU A 181 15.93 67.19 17.71
C LEU A 181 15.49 68.27 18.73
N GLY A 182 16.26 69.35 18.92
CA GLY A 182 15.71 70.62 19.45
C GLY A 182 16.70 71.52 20.19
N ASP A 183 17.16 72.59 19.52
CA ASP A 183 17.16 74.02 19.93
C ASP A 183 18.18 74.73 19.00
N GLY A 184 17.87 75.76 18.22
CA GLY A 184 17.10 76.95 18.58
C GLY A 184 18.05 78.15 18.52
N ASP A 185 18.21 78.70 17.33
CA ASP A 185 18.83 79.96 16.91
C ASP A 185 18.95 81.08 17.98
N LEU A 186 20.15 81.66 18.20
CA LEU A 186 20.28 83.11 18.51
C LEU A 186 21.67 83.71 18.25
N LYS A 187 21.67 84.67 17.32
CA LYS A 187 22.72 85.64 16.94
C LYS A 187 23.47 86.32 18.09
N ARG A 188 24.78 86.55 17.91
CA ARG A 188 25.52 87.79 18.28
C ARG A 188 26.96 87.72 17.75
N PHE A 189 27.29 88.36 16.62
CA PHE A 189 27.87 89.70 16.51
C PHE A 189 29.12 89.95 17.39
N LYS A 190 30.23 90.24 16.66
CA LYS A 190 31.40 91.10 16.98
C LYS A 190 32.69 90.52 17.61
N SER A 191 33.77 90.74 16.84
CA SER A 191 34.97 91.55 17.17
C SER A 191 36.25 90.82 17.56
N GLU A 192 37.31 91.22 16.84
CA GLU A 192 38.75 91.22 17.14
C GLU A 192 39.42 89.89 17.55
N ARG A 193 40.63 89.54 17.09
CA ARG A 193 41.74 90.30 16.50
C ARG A 193 42.70 89.31 15.85
#